data_AF-K0IAG0-F1
#
_entry.id   AF-K0IAG0-F1
#
_cell.length_a   1.000
_cell.length_b   1.000
_cell.length_c   1.000
_cell.angle_alpha   90.00
_cell.angle_beta   90.00
_cell.angle_gamma   90.00
#
_symmetry.space_group_name_H-M   'P 1'
#
loop_
_entity.id
_entity.type
_entity.pdbx_description
1 polymer ?
#
loop_
_entity_poly.entity_id
_entity_poly.type
_entity_poly.pdbx_seq_one_letter_code
_entity_poly.pdbx_strand_id
1 'polypeptide(L)'
;MSSKKKKLENDLIEWRRSQVLSMLATGLSQTEIADMLKVAVSTVNKDIKKIRLEAKAKQQDYIDNELPFQHKLAVASLDKVLEEAWQIFRTEKAVKARLAALEIIADSTMKKQAVLGDPAQIEKAIKLVNRLRKQISSTGQAQLEEGSGHQQQLEEEQEEAEL
;
A
#
# COMPACT_ATOMS: atom_id res chain seq x y z
N MET A 1 36.60 12.45 -3.43
CA MET A 1 36.65 11.14 -2.73
C MET A 1 36.32 10.04 -3.72
N SER A 2 37.14 8.97 -3.79
CA SER A 2 37.02 7.91 -4.80
C SER A 2 35.72 7.10 -4.66
N SER A 3 34.99 6.90 -5.77
CA SER A 3 33.70 6.19 -5.85
C SER A 3 33.69 4.83 -5.14
N LYS A 4 34.83 4.13 -5.15
CA LYS A 4 35.01 2.82 -4.47
C LYS A 4 34.88 2.90 -2.94
N LYS A 5 35.37 3.96 -2.30
CA LYS A 5 35.31 4.13 -0.84
C LYS A 5 33.88 4.32 -0.36
N LYS A 6 33.10 5.14 -1.08
CA LYS A 6 31.69 5.41 -0.78
C LYS A 6 30.81 4.16 -0.90
N LYS A 7 31.11 3.29 -1.87
CA LYS A 7 30.42 2.00 -2.01
C LYS A 7 30.68 1.09 -0.80
N LEU A 8 31.95 0.93 -0.41
CA LEU A 8 32.32 0.10 0.74
C LEU A 8 31.67 0.59 2.05
N GLU A 9 31.63 1.92 2.26
CA GLU A 9 30.95 2.52 3.42
C GLU A 9 29.45 2.21 3.43
N ASN A 10 28.78 2.26 2.28
CA ASN A 10 27.38 1.89 2.18
C ASN A 10 27.15 0.40 2.47
N ASP A 11 27.99 -0.47 1.91
CA ASP A 11 27.89 -1.92 2.10
C ASP A 11 28.04 -2.30 3.59
N LEU A 12 28.94 -1.63 4.32
CA LEU A 12 29.10 -1.82 5.77
C LEU A 12 27.87 -1.38 6.57
N ILE A 13 27.22 -0.28 6.16
CA ILE A 13 26.00 0.20 6.80
C ILE A 13 24.84 -0.79 6.56
N GLU A 14 24.70 -1.30 5.34
CA GLU A 14 23.68 -2.30 5.01
C GLU A 14 23.89 -3.62 5.75
N TRP A 15 25.15 -4.07 5.86
CA TRP A 15 25.50 -5.22 6.67
C TRP A 15 25.09 -5.02 8.12
N ARG A 16 25.41 -3.86 8.72
CA ARG A 16 25.03 -3.55 10.10
C ARG A 16 23.51 -3.51 10.29
N ARG A 17 22.76 -2.92 9.36
CA ARG A 17 21.29 -2.91 9.40
C ARG A 17 20.70 -4.31 9.36
N SER A 18 21.29 -5.19 8.56
CA SER A 18 20.88 -6.60 8.47
C SER A 18 21.11 -7.33 9.80
N GLN A 19 22.24 -7.09 10.47
CA GLN A 19 22.51 -7.61 11.81
C GLN A 19 21.51 -7.07 12.85
N VAL A 20 21.27 -5.75 12.85
CA VAL A 20 20.29 -5.11 13.75
C VAL A 20 18.90 -5.73 13.56
N LEU A 21 18.44 -5.93 12.32
CA LEU A 21 17.14 -6.55 12.04
C LEU A 21 17.07 -7.99 12.58
N SER A 22 18.11 -8.80 12.34
CA SER A 22 18.18 -10.17 12.84
C SER A 22 18.11 -10.23 14.36
N MET A 23 18.85 -9.36 15.05
CA MET A 23 18.88 -9.32 16.52
C MET A 23 17.56 -8.83 17.14
N LEU A 24 16.89 -7.88 16.48
CA LEU A 24 15.54 -7.45 16.88
C LEU A 24 14.53 -8.59 16.74
N ALA A 25 14.64 -9.39 15.67
CA ALA A 25 13.76 -10.55 15.46
C ALA A 25 13.93 -11.62 16.56
N THR A 26 15.10 -11.70 17.18
CA THR A 26 15.35 -12.58 18.34
C THR A 26 14.97 -11.96 19.68
N GLY A 27 14.44 -10.73 19.71
CA GLY A 27 13.94 -10.07 20.92
C GLY A 27 14.95 -9.20 21.67
N LEU A 28 16.14 -8.95 21.12
CA LEU A 28 17.14 -8.10 21.77
C LEU A 28 16.74 -6.62 21.76
N SER A 29 17.06 -5.91 22.83
CA SER A 29 16.85 -4.47 22.97
C SER A 29 17.89 -3.65 22.20
N GLN A 30 17.60 -2.37 21.94
CA GLN A 30 18.54 -1.48 21.24
C GLN A 30 19.88 -1.32 21.97
N THR A 31 19.86 -1.37 23.30
CA THR A 31 21.06 -1.25 24.13
C THR A 31 21.93 -2.50 23.99
N GLU A 32 21.34 -3.70 24.12
CA GLU A 32 22.06 -4.97 23.96
C GLU A 32 22.67 -5.11 22.54
N ILE A 33 21.92 -4.68 21.52
CA ILE A 33 22.39 -4.66 20.13
C ILE A 33 23.57 -3.70 19.96
N ALA A 34 23.50 -2.51 20.56
CA ALA A 34 24.58 -1.53 20.52
C ALA A 34 25.85 -2.06 21.18
N ASP A 35 25.72 -2.73 22.33
CA ASP A 35 26.82 -3.34 23.07
C ASP A 35 27.45 -4.52 22.31
N MET A 36 26.64 -5.31 21.60
CA MET A 36 27.10 -6.45 20.80
C MET A 36 27.82 -6.00 19.52
N LEU A 37 27.27 -5.00 18.82
CA LEU A 37 27.84 -4.45 17.58
C LEU A 37 28.92 -3.39 17.82
N LYS A 38 29.20 -3.02 19.08
CA LYS A 38 30.18 -2.01 19.48
C LYS A 38 29.94 -0.65 18.80
N VAL A 39 28.69 -0.23 18.75
CA VAL A 39 28.26 1.07 18.20
C VAL A 39 27.44 1.84 19.22
N ALA A 40 27.29 3.15 19.03
CA ALA A 40 26.40 3.93 19.89
C ALA A 40 24.94 3.51 19.70
N VAL A 41 24.14 3.51 20.78
CA VAL A 41 22.68 3.25 20.75
C VAL A 41 21.96 4.15 19.74
N SER A 42 22.40 5.41 19.60
CA SER A 42 21.86 6.34 18.61
C SER A 42 22.06 5.88 17.15
N THR A 43 23.11 5.11 16.88
CA THR A 43 23.36 4.50 15.57
C THR A 43 22.37 3.39 15.29
N VAL A 44 22.15 2.49 16.25
CA VAL A 44 21.13 1.43 16.16
C VAL A 44 19.74 2.04 15.95
N ASN A 45 19.41 3.12 16.66
CA ASN A 45 18.15 3.82 16.49
C ASN A 45 17.96 4.36 15.05
N LYS A 46 19.00 4.96 14.46
CA LYS A 46 18.98 5.44 13.07
C LYS A 46 18.79 4.29 12.09
N ASP A 47 19.44 3.16 12.31
CA ASP A 47 19.29 1.96 11.48
C ASP A 47 17.86 1.42 11.56
N ILE A 48 17.27 1.31 12.76
CA ILE A 48 15.88 0.91 12.94
C ILE A 48 14.92 1.84 12.21
N LYS A 49 15.13 3.16 12.31
CA LYS A 49 14.32 4.14 11.57
C LYS A 49 14.41 3.92 10.07
N LYS A 50 15.60 3.66 9.54
CA LYS A 50 15.80 3.40 8.12
C LYS A 50 15.15 2.09 7.67
N ILE A 51 15.30 1.01 8.43
CA ILE A 51 14.65 -0.29 8.19
C ILE A 51 13.13 -0.13 8.14
N ARG A 52 12.54 0.60 9.10
CA ARG A 52 11.09 0.88 9.12
C ARG A 52 10.64 1.67 7.89
N LEU A 53 11.43 2.68 7.48
CA LEU A 53 11.12 3.48 6.30
C LEU A 53 11.16 2.63 5.02
N GLU A 54 12.18 1.78 4.88
CA GLU A 54 12.29 0.86 3.75
C GLU A 54 11.17 -0.17 3.72
N ALA A 55 10.80 -0.74 4.87
CA ALA A 55 9.67 -1.64 4.97
C ALA A 55 8.37 -0.96 4.52
N LYS A 56 8.13 0.28 4.97
CA LYS A 56 6.97 1.07 4.54
C LYS A 56 6.98 1.34 3.03
N ALA A 57 8.14 1.72 2.48
CA ALA A 57 8.28 1.99 1.05
C ALA A 57 8.03 0.72 0.21
N LYS A 58 8.60 -0.42 0.60
CA LYS A 58 8.36 -1.72 -0.04
C LYS A 58 6.90 -2.14 0.04
N GLN A 59 6.25 -1.91 1.18
CA GLN A 59 4.83 -2.23 1.34
C GLN A 59 3.96 -1.36 0.44
N GLN A 60 4.28 -0.06 0.32
CA GLN A 60 3.56 0.83 -0.60
C GLN A 60 3.73 0.39 -2.06
N ASP A 61 4.96 0.09 -2.47
CA ASP A 61 5.25 -0.44 -3.82
C ASP A 61 4.50 -1.74 -4.11
N TYR A 62 4.46 -2.66 -3.13
CA TYR A 62 3.67 -3.88 -3.23
C TYR A 62 2.17 -3.58 -3.40
N ILE A 63 1.62 -2.64 -2.64
CA ILE A 63 0.20 -2.27 -2.72
C ILE A 63 -0.13 -1.62 -4.07
N ASP A 64 0.74 -0.73 -4.57
CA ASP A 64 0.47 0.08 -5.76
C ASP A 64 0.72 -0.69 -7.06
N ASN A 65 1.75 -1.54 -7.09
CA ASN A 65 2.24 -2.14 -8.33
C ASN A 65 2.02 -3.66 -8.38
N GLU A 66 2.43 -4.39 -7.35
CA GLU A 66 2.44 -5.86 -7.36
C GLU A 66 1.05 -6.45 -7.09
N LEU A 67 0.37 -5.95 -6.06
CA LEU A 67 -0.93 -6.45 -5.60
C LEU A 67 -2.01 -6.38 -6.69
N PRO A 68 -2.15 -5.29 -7.48
CA PRO A 68 -3.12 -5.26 -8.57
C PRO A 68 -2.85 -6.30 -9.66
N PHE A 69 -1.58 -6.54 -9.98
CA PHE A 69 -1.18 -7.57 -10.94
C PHE A 69 -1.51 -8.96 -10.41
N GLN A 70 -1.13 -9.27 -9.16
CA GLN A 70 -1.44 -10.54 -8.50
C GLN A 70 -2.95 -10.78 -8.39
N HIS A 71 -3.73 -9.73 -8.08
CA HIS A 71 -5.18 -9.79 -8.08
C HIS A 71 -5.73 -10.18 -9.46
N LYS A 72 -5.27 -9.52 -10.53
CA LYS A 72 -5.68 -9.85 -11.91
C LYS A 72 -5.30 -11.29 -12.28
N LEU A 73 -4.10 -11.73 -11.91
CA LEU A 73 -3.62 -13.08 -12.16
C LEU A 73 -4.46 -14.14 -11.44
N ALA A 74 -4.83 -13.89 -10.17
CA ALA A 74 -5.67 -14.79 -9.39
C ALA A 74 -7.07 -14.94 -10.00
N VAL A 75 -7.69 -13.83 -10.41
CA VAL A 75 -9.00 -13.84 -11.11
C VAL A 75 -8.92 -14.66 -12.40
N ALA A 76 -7.90 -14.40 -13.24
CA ALA A 76 -7.72 -15.12 -14.50
C ALA A 76 -7.44 -16.63 -14.28
N SER A 77 -6.68 -16.98 -13.25
CA SER A 77 -6.40 -18.38 -12.92
C SER A 77 -7.67 -19.11 -12.47
N LEU A 78 -8.50 -18.47 -11.64
CA LEU A 78 -9.78 -19.03 -11.21
C LEU A 78 -10.77 -19.17 -12.38
N ASP A 79 -10.76 -18.23 -13.34
CA ASP A 79 -11.54 -18.36 -14.57
C ASP A 79 -11.14 -19.58 -15.39
N LYS A 80 -9.83 -19.89 -15.46
CA LYS A 80 -9.35 -21.10 -16.12
C LYS A 80 -9.73 -22.38 -15.40
N VAL A 81 -9.64 -22.40 -14.06
CA VAL A 81 -10.12 -23.55 -13.27
C VAL A 81 -11.61 -23.79 -13.48
N LEU A 82 -12.42 -22.72 -13.51
CA LEU A 82 -13.85 -22.80 -13.77
C LEU A 82 -14.13 -23.34 -15.18
N GLU A 83 -13.43 -22.85 -16.20
CA GLU A 83 -13.56 -23.31 -17.59
C GLU A 83 -13.32 -24.83 -17.69
N GLU A 84 -12.22 -25.31 -17.14
CA GLU A 84 -11.85 -26.73 -17.12
C GLU A 84 -12.84 -27.59 -16.33
N ALA A 85 -13.25 -27.13 -15.14
CA ALA A 85 -14.22 -27.86 -14.33
C ALA A 85 -15.59 -27.94 -15.02
N TRP A 86 -16.04 -26.87 -15.68
CA TRP A 86 -17.24 -26.90 -16.50
C TRP A 86 -17.11 -27.84 -17.69
N GLN A 87 -15.94 -27.91 -18.32
CA GLN A 87 -15.67 -28.86 -19.39
C GLN A 87 -15.81 -30.30 -18.87
N ILE A 88 -15.12 -30.66 -17.78
CA ILE A 88 -15.22 -31.98 -17.15
C ILE A 88 -16.68 -32.33 -16.85
N PHE A 89 -17.43 -31.42 -16.23
CA PHE A 89 -18.83 -31.65 -15.89
C PHE A 89 -19.72 -31.97 -17.11
N ARG A 90 -19.42 -31.37 -18.26
CA ARG A 90 -20.17 -31.52 -19.52
C ARG A 90 -19.74 -32.73 -20.33
N THR A 91 -18.45 -33.09 -20.32
CA THR A 91 -17.89 -34.14 -21.17
C THR A 91 -17.86 -35.50 -20.49
N GLU A 92 -17.66 -35.54 -19.18
CA GLU A 92 -17.53 -36.80 -18.46
C GLU A 92 -18.87 -37.47 -18.17
N LYS A 93 -18.91 -38.80 -18.34
CA LYS A 93 -20.11 -39.60 -18.06
C LYS A 93 -20.18 -40.08 -16.62
N ALA A 94 -19.02 -40.24 -15.98
CA ALA A 94 -18.93 -40.75 -14.62
C ALA A 94 -19.54 -39.73 -13.63
N VAL A 95 -20.60 -40.14 -12.92
CA VAL A 95 -21.29 -39.30 -11.93
C VAL A 95 -20.31 -38.76 -10.88
N LYS A 96 -19.36 -39.58 -10.43
CA LYS A 96 -18.32 -39.17 -9.46
C LYS A 96 -17.47 -38.02 -9.99
N ALA A 97 -17.05 -38.07 -11.26
CA ALA A 97 -16.26 -37.01 -11.88
C ALA A 97 -17.07 -35.71 -12.03
N ARG A 98 -18.35 -35.83 -12.40
CA ARG A 98 -19.26 -34.68 -12.50
C ARG A 98 -19.53 -34.02 -11.15
N LEU A 99 -19.72 -34.80 -10.09
CA LEU A 99 -19.89 -34.27 -8.73
C LEU A 99 -18.63 -33.55 -8.24
N ALA A 100 -17.45 -34.14 -8.45
CA ALA A 100 -16.19 -33.49 -8.13
C ALA A 100 -15.99 -32.17 -8.90
N ALA A 101 -16.36 -32.15 -10.18
CA ALA A 101 -16.32 -30.92 -10.98
C ALA A 101 -17.26 -29.84 -10.44
N LEU A 102 -18.49 -30.20 -10.03
CA LEU A 102 -19.42 -29.24 -9.40
C LEU A 102 -18.90 -28.69 -8.07
N GLU A 103 -18.23 -29.51 -7.27
CA GLU A 103 -17.58 -29.08 -6.02
C GLU A 103 -16.48 -28.06 -6.30
N ILE A 104 -15.61 -28.34 -7.27
CA ILE A 104 -14.56 -27.41 -7.71
C ILE A 104 -15.17 -26.10 -8.24
N ILE A 105 -16.27 -26.16 -8.99
CA ILE A 105 -16.97 -24.98 -9.49
C ILE A 105 -17.48 -24.12 -8.34
N ALA A 106 -18.15 -24.73 -7.35
CA ALA A 106 -18.69 -24.02 -6.20
C ALA A 106 -17.58 -23.34 -5.39
N ASP A 107 -16.52 -24.09 -5.05
CA ASP A 107 -15.37 -23.60 -4.30
C ASP A 107 -14.60 -22.49 -5.05
N SER A 108 -14.32 -22.69 -6.34
CA SER A 108 -13.62 -21.69 -7.17
C SER A 108 -14.43 -20.40 -7.32
N THR A 109 -15.76 -20.51 -7.41
CA THR A 109 -16.66 -19.35 -7.46
C THR A 109 -16.59 -18.55 -6.15
N MET A 110 -16.63 -19.22 -5.00
CA MET A 110 -16.48 -18.57 -3.69
C MET A 110 -15.11 -17.91 -3.53
N LYS A 111 -14.04 -18.60 -3.91
CA LYS A 111 -12.68 -18.04 -3.90
C LYS A 111 -12.55 -16.83 -4.81
N LYS A 112 -13.16 -16.87 -6.00
CA LYS A 112 -13.16 -15.73 -6.93
C LYS A 112 -13.87 -14.53 -6.34
N GLN A 113 -14.99 -14.74 -5.67
CA GLN A 113 -15.71 -13.68 -4.97
C GLN A 113 -14.86 -13.07 -3.84
N ALA A 114 -14.11 -13.88 -3.10
CA ALA A 114 -13.21 -13.38 -2.06
C ALA A 114 -12.07 -12.52 -2.65
N VAL A 115 -11.50 -12.93 -3.81
CA VAL A 115 -10.45 -12.17 -4.50
C VAL A 115 -10.98 -10.82 -4.99
N LEU A 116 -12.16 -10.80 -5.62
CA LEU A 116 -12.81 -9.58 -6.11
C LEU A 116 -13.18 -8.59 -5.00
N GLY A 117 -13.09 -9.01 -3.74
CA GLY A 117 -13.32 -8.20 -2.55
C GLY A 117 -14.79 -8.22 -2.11
N ASP A 118 -14.98 -7.95 -0.82
CA ASP A 118 -16.31 -7.78 -0.24
C ASP A 118 -16.96 -6.50 -0.81
N PRO A 119 -18.11 -6.62 -1.53
CA PRO A 119 -18.83 -5.47 -2.07
C PRO A 119 -19.11 -4.38 -1.03
N ALA A 120 -19.33 -4.76 0.24
CA ALA A 120 -19.59 -3.81 1.32
C ALA A 120 -18.34 -2.97 1.66
N GLN A 121 -17.14 -3.53 1.54
CA GLN A 121 -15.88 -2.80 1.76
C GLN A 121 -15.56 -1.87 0.58
N ILE A 122 -15.82 -2.34 -0.65
CA ILE A 122 -15.69 -1.52 -1.86
C ILE A 122 -16.64 -0.32 -1.79
N GLU A 123 -17.89 -0.53 -1.39
CA GLU A 123 -18.87 0.55 -1.22
C GLU A 123 -18.44 1.58 -0.17
N LYS A 124 -17.92 1.12 0.98
CA LYS A 124 -17.36 2.01 2.02
C LYS A 124 -16.20 2.84 1.49
N ALA A 125 -15.29 2.23 0.72
CA ALA A 125 -14.16 2.93 0.12
C ALA A 125 -14.64 4.01 -0.88
N ILE A 126 -15.60 3.67 -1.75
CA ILE A 126 -16.20 4.63 -2.70
C ILE A 126 -16.86 5.79 -1.94
N LYS A 127 -17.66 5.51 -0.89
CA LYS A 127 -18.29 6.54 -0.07
C LYS A 127 -17.27 7.46 0.59
N LEU A 128 -16.15 6.91 1.08
CA LEU A 128 -15.06 7.69 1.67
C LEU A 128 -14.42 8.61 0.62
N VAL A 129 -14.05 8.08 -0.54
CA VAL A 129 -13.46 8.86 -1.64
C VAL A 129 -14.39 9.99 -2.08
N ASN A 130 -15.69 9.70 -2.23
CA ASN A 130 -16.68 10.71 -2.59
C ASN A 130 -16.83 11.79 -1.52
N ARG A 131 -16.77 11.44 -0.23
CA ARG A 131 -16.79 12.41 0.87
C ARG A 131 -15.57 13.33 0.82
N LEU A 132 -14.37 12.75 0.66
CA LEU A 132 -13.12 13.50 0.57
C LEU A 132 -13.12 14.46 -0.62
N ARG A 133 -13.61 14.01 -1.79
CA ARG A 133 -13.77 14.87 -2.97
C ARG A 133 -14.68 16.06 -2.68
N LYS A 134 -15.84 15.84 -2.06
CA LYS A 134 -16.77 16.93 -1.69
C LYS A 134 -16.12 17.95 -0.75
N GLN A 135 -15.37 17.49 0.26
CA GLN A 135 -14.68 18.38 1.19
C GLN A 135 -13.64 19.25 0.49
N ILE A 136 -12.84 18.66 -0.40
CA ILE A 136 -11.85 19.41 -1.20
C ILE A 136 -12.55 20.47 -2.06
N SER A 137 -13.69 20.13 -2.69
CA SER A 137 -14.47 21.07 -3.50
C SER A 137 -15.02 22.24 -2.67
N SER A 138 -15.55 21.98 -1.47
CA SER A 138 -16.07 23.05 -0.59
C SER A 138 -14.97 23.92 -0.02
N THR A 139 -13.80 23.36 0.30
CA THR A 139 -12.66 24.12 0.82
C THR A 139 -12.00 24.98 -0.28
N GLY A 140 -11.96 24.48 -1.52
CA GLY A 140 -11.48 25.26 -2.67
C GLY A 140 -12.38 26.44 -3.03
N GLN A 141 -13.69 26.36 -2.78
CA GLN A 141 -14.63 27.48 -2.96
C GLN A 141 -14.51 28.52 -1.84
N ALA A 142 -14.38 28.09 -0.58
CA ALA A 142 -14.21 29.01 0.56
C ALA A 142 -12.94 29.88 0.46
N GLN A 143 -11.84 29.33 -0.08
CA GLN A 143 -10.59 30.07 -0.25
C GLN A 143 -10.61 31.09 -1.40
N LEU A 144 -11.51 30.92 -2.39
CA LEU A 144 -11.68 31.90 -3.47
C LEU A 144 -12.56 33.08 -3.04
N GLU A 145 -13.56 32.86 -2.18
CA GLU A 145 -14.43 33.92 -1.66
C GLU A 145 -13.73 34.81 -0.61
N GLU A 146 -12.87 34.24 0.24
CA GLU A 146 -12.06 35.02 1.20
C GLU A 146 -11.00 35.90 0.53
N GLY A 147 -10.48 35.49 -0.64
CA GLY A 147 -9.52 36.29 -1.43
C GLY A 147 -10.17 37.48 -2.14
N SER A 148 -11.40 37.34 -2.62
CA SER A 148 -12.13 38.44 -3.30
C SER A 148 -12.63 39.53 -2.34
N GLY A 149 -12.96 39.17 -1.09
CA GLY A 149 -13.48 40.12 -0.10
C GLY A 149 -12.42 41.13 0.39
N HIS A 150 -11.15 40.72 0.49
CA HIS A 150 -10.06 41.63 0.86
C HIS A 150 -9.62 42.56 -0.28
N GLN A 151 -9.85 42.18 -1.54
CA GLN A 151 -9.45 43.01 -2.67
C GLN A 151 -10.45 44.14 -2.95
N GLN A 152 -11.75 43.91 -2.69
CA GLN A 152 -12.78 44.97 -2.80
C GLN A 152 -12.68 46.02 -1.67
N GLN A 153 -12.32 45.62 -0.44
CA GLN A 153 -12.15 46.56 0.67
C GLN A 153 -10.93 47.47 0.50
N LEU A 154 -9.85 46.98 -0.12
CA LEU A 154 -8.66 47.77 -0.40
C LEU A 154 -8.85 48.77 -1.55
N GLU A 155 -9.75 48.48 -2.51
CA GLU A 155 -10.10 49.41 -3.58
C GLU A 155 -11.05 50.52 -3.07
N GLU A 156 -12.02 50.20 -2.21
CA GLU A 156 -12.91 51.20 -1.60
C GLU A 156 -12.18 52.16 -0.65
N GLU A 157 -11.22 51.68 0.17
CA GLU A 157 -10.42 52.54 1.04
C GLU A 157 -9.43 53.45 0.27
N GLN A 158 -9.04 53.07 -0.97
CA GLN A 158 -8.17 53.89 -1.81
C GLN A 158 -8.94 54.98 -2.55
N GLU A 159 -10.17 54.74 -2.99
CA GLU A 159 -11.03 55.77 -3.60
C GLU A 159 -11.50 56.82 -2.58
N GLU A 160 -11.73 56.44 -1.31
CA GLU A 160 -12.13 57.40 -0.26
C GLU A 160 -10.99 58.33 0.18
N ALA A 161 -9.72 57.95 -0.02
CA ALA A 161 -8.55 58.75 0.35
C ALA A 161 -8.15 59.79 -0.71
N GLU A 162 -8.73 59.76 -1.91
CA GLU A 162 -8.46 60.69 -3.01
C GLU A 162 -9.51 61.82 -3.16
N LEU A 163 -10.50 61.89 -2.27
CA LEU A 163 -11.52 62.96 -2.18
C LEU A 163 -11.24 63.95 -1.04
#